data_AF-A0A4U8S040-F1
#
_entry.id   AF-A0A4U8S040-F1
#
_cell.length_a   1.000
_cell.length_b   1.000
_cell.length_c   1.000
_cell.angle_alpha   90.00
_cell.angle_beta   90.00
_cell.angle_gamma   90.00
#
_symmetry.space_group_name_H-M   'P 1'
#
loop_
_entity.id
_entity.type
_entity.pdbx_description
1 polymer ?
#
loop_
_entity_poly.entity_id
_entity_poly.type
_entity_poly.pdbx_seq_one_letter_code
_entity_poly.pdbx_strand_id
1 'polypeptide(L)'
;MKKLSIIFILFISLGYTQEAKLTRVYFDENLTNFQCVKIFVNLVRSSDFDFKAWRGDKSVEWAKEHISFEFDTWDNDKILVRLFFDWQDSSSDEFQGTGTIGFVKYDRQMQKLQDANLETSLRFDTNLAKQLETCE
;
A
#
# COMPACT_ATOMS: atom_id res chain seq x y z
N MET A 1 -34.67 31.27 45.65
CA MET A 1 -34.96 30.57 44.38
C MET A 1 -33.70 30.59 43.52
N LYS A 2 -32.97 29.47 43.42
CA LYS A 2 -31.72 29.38 42.63
C LYS A 2 -32.08 28.93 41.21
N LYS A 3 -31.76 29.76 40.21
CA LYS A 3 -31.87 29.41 38.78
C LYS A 3 -30.71 28.49 38.42
N LEU A 4 -31.00 27.24 38.10
CA LEU A 4 -30.05 26.31 37.49
C LEU A 4 -30.07 26.55 35.97
N SER A 5 -29.08 27.27 35.47
CA SER A 5 -28.81 27.33 34.03
C SER A 5 -28.05 26.07 33.63
N ILE A 6 -28.70 25.19 32.88
CA ILE A 6 -28.06 24.02 32.28
C ILE A 6 -27.37 24.51 30.99
N ILE A 7 -26.04 24.57 31.01
CA ILE A 7 -25.22 24.83 29.83
C ILE A 7 -25.06 23.52 29.09
N PHE A 8 -25.69 23.41 27.91
CA PHE A 8 -25.54 22.27 27.00
C PHE A 8 -24.25 22.48 26.19
N ILE A 9 -23.16 21.82 26.60
CA ILE A 9 -21.91 21.81 25.82
C ILE A 9 -22.09 20.74 24.74
N LEU A 10 -22.45 21.16 23.52
CA LEU A 10 -22.34 20.34 22.32
C LEU A 10 -20.86 20.07 22.06
N PHE A 11 -20.38 18.89 22.47
CA PHE A 11 -19.13 18.35 21.96
C PHE A 11 -19.34 18.03 20.48
N ILE A 12 -18.99 18.97 19.60
CA ILE A 12 -18.79 18.67 18.19
C ILE A 12 -17.52 17.83 18.14
N SER A 13 -17.65 16.51 18.16
CA SER A 13 -16.57 15.63 17.74
C SER A 13 -16.36 15.88 16.26
N LEU A 14 -15.42 16.76 15.92
CA LEU A 14 -14.84 16.83 14.58
C LEU A 14 -14.23 15.46 14.31
N GLY A 15 -14.98 14.58 13.63
CA GLY A 15 -14.41 13.38 13.04
C GLY A 15 -13.32 13.85 12.10
N TYR A 16 -12.07 13.58 12.44
CA TYR A 16 -10.95 13.86 11.55
C TYR A 16 -11.07 12.88 10.39
N THR A 17 -11.72 13.30 9.31
CA THR A 17 -11.57 12.62 8.01
C THR A 17 -10.13 12.82 7.59
N GLN A 18 -9.34 11.75 7.66
CA GLN A 18 -7.97 11.78 7.17
C GLN A 18 -8.02 11.72 5.65
N GLU A 19 -7.47 12.74 4.98
CA GLU A 19 -7.38 12.72 3.52
C GLU A 19 -6.58 11.50 3.04
N ALA A 20 -7.02 10.94 1.91
CA ALA A 20 -6.32 9.82 1.30
C ALA A 20 -4.89 10.23 0.96
N LYS A 21 -3.94 9.42 1.42
CA LYS A 21 -2.52 9.69 1.17
C LYS A 21 -2.08 9.00 -0.11
N LEU A 22 -1.23 9.69 -0.87
CA LEU A 22 -0.47 9.07 -1.95
C LEU A 22 0.44 7.98 -1.39
N THR A 23 0.83 7.05 -2.27
CA THR A 23 1.73 5.95 -1.99
C THR A 23 2.95 6.41 -1.19
N ARG A 24 3.14 5.77 -0.04
CA ARG A 24 4.37 5.89 0.76
C ARG A 24 5.11 4.57 0.72
N VAL A 25 6.41 4.66 0.89
CA VAL A 25 7.32 3.51 0.82
C VAL A 25 8.14 3.48 2.09
N TYR A 26 8.04 2.37 2.83
CA TYR A 26 8.69 2.11 4.11
C TYR A 26 9.68 0.96 3.92
N PHE A 27 10.91 1.13 4.37
CA PHE A 27 11.98 0.13 4.25
C PHE A 27 13.02 0.35 5.35
N ASP A 28 13.82 -0.68 5.63
CA ASP A 28 14.94 -0.62 6.57
C ASP A 28 15.94 0.49 6.14
N GLU A 29 16.45 1.26 7.09
CA GLU A 29 17.42 2.35 6.84
C GLU A 29 18.66 1.91 6.06
N ASN A 30 19.01 0.62 6.11
CA ASN A 30 20.14 0.05 5.36
C ASN A 30 19.85 -0.12 3.86
N LEU A 31 18.58 -0.06 3.43
CA LEU A 31 18.21 -0.09 2.02
C LEU A 31 18.39 1.31 1.40
N THR A 32 19.58 1.55 0.84
CA THR A 32 19.98 2.86 0.31
C THR A 32 19.64 3.07 -1.18
N ASN A 33 19.15 2.04 -1.88
CA ASN A 33 18.89 2.08 -3.31
C ASN A 33 17.45 2.49 -3.67
N PHE A 34 17.14 3.78 -3.46
CA PHE A 34 15.81 4.37 -3.73
C PHE A 34 15.33 4.19 -5.18
N GLN A 35 16.24 4.21 -6.15
CA GLN A 35 15.88 4.01 -7.55
C GLN A 35 15.32 2.60 -7.78
N CYS A 36 15.94 1.60 -7.16
CA CYS A 36 15.52 0.22 -7.28
C CYS A 36 14.20 -0.06 -6.57
N VAL A 37 14.01 0.56 -5.41
CA VAL A 37 12.70 0.56 -4.73
C VAL A 37 11.62 1.14 -5.64
N LYS A 38 11.89 2.25 -6.34
CA LYS A 38 10.95 2.85 -7.29
C LYS A 38 10.65 1.94 -8.49
N ILE A 39 11.66 1.26 -9.03
CA ILE A 39 11.48 0.27 -10.10
C ILE A 39 10.58 -0.86 -9.61
N PHE A 40 10.82 -1.39 -8.42
CA PHE A 40 10.00 -2.46 -7.83
C PHE A 40 8.55 -2.02 -7.62
N VAL A 41 8.31 -0.84 -7.05
CA VAL A 41 6.96 -0.30 -6.87
C VAL A 41 6.22 -0.19 -8.20
N ASN A 42 6.91 0.29 -9.25
CA ASN A 42 6.33 0.35 -10.59
C ASN A 42 6.08 -1.04 -11.18
N LEU A 43 6.95 -2.02 -10.92
CA LEU A 43 6.77 -3.40 -11.34
C LEU A 43 5.47 -3.97 -10.73
N VAL A 44 5.25 -3.78 -9.42
CA VAL A 44 3.99 -4.20 -8.76
C VAL A 44 2.79 -3.46 -9.33
N ARG A 45 2.86 -2.13 -9.54
CA ARG A 45 1.76 -1.36 -10.15
C ARG A 45 1.45 -1.75 -11.59
N SER A 46 2.46 -2.20 -12.34
CA SER A 46 2.27 -2.73 -13.71
C SER A 46 1.64 -4.11 -13.73
N SER A 47 1.64 -4.81 -12.59
CA SER A 47 1.16 -6.18 -12.51
C SER A 47 -0.35 -6.31 -12.56
N ASP A 48 -0.82 -7.54 -12.76
CA ASP A 48 -2.22 -7.95 -12.67
C ASP A 48 -2.66 -8.32 -11.24
N PHE A 49 -1.95 -7.85 -10.21
CA PHE A 49 -2.45 -7.88 -8.82
C PHE A 49 -3.87 -7.30 -8.76
N ASP A 50 -4.73 -7.85 -7.89
CA ASP A 50 -6.16 -7.50 -7.86
C ASP A 50 -6.45 -6.15 -7.20
N PHE A 51 -5.90 -5.08 -7.77
CA PHE A 51 -6.18 -3.69 -7.37
C PHE A 51 -7.66 -3.34 -7.45
N LYS A 52 -8.45 -4.07 -8.26
CA LYS A 52 -9.88 -3.82 -8.43
C LYS A 52 -10.66 -4.13 -7.15
N ALA A 53 -10.24 -5.14 -6.39
CA ALA A 53 -10.84 -5.45 -5.09
C ALA A 53 -10.68 -4.32 -4.06
N TRP A 54 -9.66 -3.47 -4.22
CA TRP A 54 -9.27 -2.46 -3.23
C TRP A 54 -9.63 -1.02 -3.61
N ARG A 55 -10.27 -0.79 -4.75
CA ARG A 55 -10.57 0.57 -5.24
C ARG A 55 -11.83 1.20 -4.65
N GLY A 56 -12.71 0.41 -4.04
CA GLY A 56 -14.05 0.87 -3.64
C GLY A 56 -14.81 1.51 -4.82
N ASP A 57 -15.23 2.77 -4.66
CA ASP A 57 -15.89 3.58 -5.68
C ASP A 57 -14.93 4.26 -6.68
N LYS A 58 -13.61 4.20 -6.44
CA LYS A 58 -12.57 4.88 -7.24
C LYS A 58 -12.12 4.05 -8.44
N SER A 59 -11.23 4.63 -9.27
CA SER A 59 -10.60 3.90 -10.38
C SER A 59 -9.50 2.95 -9.90
N VAL A 60 -9.10 2.00 -10.74
CA VAL A 60 -7.95 1.11 -10.46
C VAL A 60 -6.65 1.91 -10.39
N GLU A 61 -6.49 2.93 -11.24
CA GLU A 61 -5.35 3.85 -11.23
C GLU A 61 -5.26 4.58 -9.90
N TRP A 62 -6.40 5.06 -9.39
CA TRP A 62 -6.46 5.70 -8.07
C TRP A 62 -5.99 4.73 -6.97
N ALA A 63 -6.44 3.47 -6.98
CA ALA A 63 -5.97 2.48 -6.01
C ALA A 63 -4.45 2.30 -6.10
N LYS A 64 -3.89 2.13 -7.31
CA LYS A 64 -2.43 1.98 -7.53
C LYS A 64 -1.62 3.17 -7.02
N GLU A 65 -2.20 4.37 -7.01
CA GLU A 65 -1.57 5.61 -6.53
C GLU A 65 -1.64 5.80 -5.01
N HIS A 66 -2.57 5.14 -4.32
CA HIS A 66 -2.81 5.33 -2.88
C HIS A 66 -2.44 4.13 -2.00
N ILE A 67 -2.02 3.02 -2.61
CA ILE A 67 -1.45 1.87 -1.91
C ILE A 67 0.01 2.14 -1.55
N SER A 68 0.31 2.03 -0.26
CA SER A 68 1.66 2.12 0.30
C SER A 68 2.34 0.74 0.34
N PHE A 69 3.67 0.76 0.40
CA PHE A 69 4.55 -0.40 0.34
C PHE A 69 5.44 -0.43 1.57
N GLU A 70 5.44 -1.52 2.32
CA GLU A 70 6.36 -1.78 3.42
C GLU A 70 7.23 -2.99 3.07
N PHE A 71 8.52 -2.75 2.87
CA PHE A 71 9.49 -3.76 2.47
C PHE A 71 9.93 -4.56 3.70
N ASP A 72 9.44 -5.80 3.80
CA ASP A 72 9.80 -6.75 4.85
C ASP A 72 11.13 -7.45 4.53
N THR A 73 11.39 -7.71 3.26
CA THR A 73 12.68 -8.27 2.82
C THR A 73 13.12 -7.62 1.52
N TRP A 74 14.40 -7.24 1.47
CA TRP A 74 15.12 -6.88 0.26
C TRP A 74 16.49 -7.53 0.30
N ASP A 75 16.63 -8.68 -0.36
CA ASP A 75 17.90 -9.40 -0.48
C ASP A 75 18.14 -9.87 -1.93
N ASN A 76 19.24 -10.61 -2.13
CA ASN A 76 19.67 -11.08 -3.44
C ASN A 76 18.77 -12.18 -4.03
N ASP A 77 18.02 -12.89 -3.19
CA ASP A 77 17.17 -14.00 -3.62
C ASP A 77 15.72 -13.55 -3.81
N LYS A 78 15.21 -12.68 -2.93
CA LYS A 78 13.82 -12.30 -2.90
C LYS A 78 13.59 -10.86 -2.43
N ILE A 79 12.45 -10.33 -2.85
CA ILE A 79 11.86 -9.12 -2.29
C ILE A 79 10.48 -9.51 -1.75
N LEU A 80 10.17 -9.13 -0.51
CA LEU A 80 8.86 -9.33 0.10
C LEU A 80 8.32 -7.98 0.59
N VAL A 81 7.13 -7.63 0.14
CA VAL A 81 6.53 -6.32 0.39
C VAL A 81 5.09 -6.46 0.82
N ARG A 82 4.73 -5.80 1.91
CA ARG A 82 3.35 -5.62 2.35
C ARG A 82 2.75 -4.40 1.66
N LEU A 83 1.56 -4.58 1.09
CA LEU A 83 0.76 -3.54 0.47
C LEU A 83 -0.30 -3.11 1.46
N PHE A 84 -0.51 -1.81 1.64
CA PHE A 84 -1.49 -1.31 2.61
C PHE A 84 -1.95 0.13 2.32
N PHE A 85 -3.10 0.54 2.85
CA PHE A 85 -3.51 1.94 2.91
C PHE A 85 -2.94 2.60 4.18
N ASP A 86 -2.10 3.62 4.03
CA ASP A 86 -1.53 4.41 5.15
C ASP A 86 -2.50 5.49 5.68
N TRP A 87 -3.79 5.36 5.44
CA TRP A 87 -4.79 6.35 5.83
C TRP A 87 -6.09 5.64 6.19
N GLN A 88 -6.88 6.27 7.04
CA GLN A 88 -8.20 5.75 7.41
C GLN A 88 -9.26 6.65 6.80
N ASP A 89 -10.17 6.05 6.03
CA ASP A 89 -11.38 6.73 5.61
C ASP A 89 -12.38 6.74 6.76
N SER A 90 -12.57 7.89 7.41
CA SER A 90 -13.60 8.02 8.45
C SER A 90 -15.03 7.97 7.88
N SER A 91 -15.18 8.00 6.54
CA SER A 91 -16.45 8.02 5.83
C SER A 91 -16.78 6.71 5.09
N SER A 92 -15.86 5.75 5.07
CA SER A 92 -16.06 4.42 4.50
C SER A 92 -15.76 3.34 5.53
N ASP A 93 -16.80 2.58 5.91
CA ASP A 93 -16.67 1.42 6.80
C ASP A 93 -15.84 0.27 6.16
N GLU A 94 -15.62 0.31 4.84
CA GLU A 94 -14.97 -0.76 4.08
C GLU A 94 -13.44 -0.80 4.28
N PHE A 95 -12.83 0.31 4.73
CA PHE A 95 -11.38 0.43 4.88
C PHE A 95 -10.92 0.71 6.33
N GLN A 96 -11.83 0.62 7.30
CA GLN A 96 -11.54 0.85 8.71
C GLN A 96 -11.02 -0.41 9.40
N GLY A 97 -9.72 -0.67 9.26
CA GLY A 97 -9.03 -1.55 10.19
C GLY A 97 -8.07 -2.53 9.54
N THR A 98 -6.82 -2.46 10.00
CA THR A 98 -5.62 -3.25 9.64
C THR A 98 -4.82 -2.79 8.43
N GLY A 99 -5.38 -1.94 7.55
CA GLY A 99 -4.68 -1.28 6.43
C GLY A 99 -4.12 -2.20 5.35
N THR A 100 -3.90 -3.49 5.65
CA THR A 100 -3.16 -4.43 4.81
C THR A 100 -4.03 -4.98 3.70
N ILE A 101 -3.56 -4.82 2.49
CA ILE A 101 -4.17 -5.29 1.25
C ILE A 101 -3.66 -6.69 0.90
N GLY A 102 -2.37 -6.92 1.09
CA GLY A 102 -1.76 -8.21 0.83
C GLY A 102 -0.24 -8.13 0.83
N PHE A 103 0.39 -9.21 0.44
CA PHE A 103 1.84 -9.31 0.32
C PHE A 103 2.19 -9.69 -1.11
N VAL A 104 3.19 -9.01 -1.66
CA VAL A 104 3.77 -9.34 -2.95
C VAL A 104 5.18 -9.84 -2.73
N LYS A 105 5.47 -11.01 -3.31
CA LYS A 105 6.80 -11.63 -3.31
C LYS A 105 7.36 -11.59 -4.72
N TYR A 106 8.61 -11.18 -4.85
CA TYR A 106 9.38 -11.31 -6.08
C TYR A 106 10.57 -12.22 -5.86
N ASP A 107 10.64 -13.30 -6.63
CA ASP A 107 11.79 -14.17 -6.72
C ASP A 107 12.74 -13.62 -7.80
N ARG A 108 13.94 -13.21 -7.39
CA ARG A 108 14.91 -12.59 -8.32
C ARG A 108 15.53 -13.61 -9.27
N GLN A 109 15.74 -14.85 -8.82
CA GLN A 109 16.35 -15.90 -9.63
C GLN A 109 15.41 -16.38 -10.73
N MET A 110 14.13 -16.55 -10.40
CA MET A 110 13.10 -17.00 -11.35
C MET A 110 12.40 -15.85 -12.07
N GLN A 111 12.72 -14.60 -11.74
CA GLN A 111 12.01 -13.40 -12.18
C GLN A 111 10.49 -13.53 -12.03
N LYS A 112 10.05 -13.96 -10.84
CA LYS A 112 8.65 -14.33 -10.61
C LYS A 112 8.02 -13.41 -9.57
N LEU A 113 7.02 -12.64 -9.99
CA LEU A 113 6.17 -11.88 -9.08
C LEU A 113 4.97 -12.73 -8.67
N GLN A 114 4.62 -12.72 -7.38
CA GLN A 114 3.51 -13.50 -6.84
C GLN A 114 2.72 -12.68 -5.82
N ASP A 115 1.41 -12.84 -5.83
CA ASP A 115 0.58 -12.56 -4.67
C ASP A 115 0.86 -13.67 -3.65
N ALA A 116 1.46 -13.31 -2.51
CA ALA A 116 1.88 -14.28 -1.50
C ALA A 116 0.70 -14.76 -0.63
N ASN A 117 -0.41 -14.03 -0.57
CA ASN A 117 -1.61 -14.46 0.14
C ASN A 117 -2.36 -15.53 -0.66
N LEU A 118 -2.44 -15.36 -1.98
CA LEU A 118 -3.15 -16.26 -2.89
C LEU A 118 -2.23 -17.28 -3.58
N GLU A 119 -0.93 -17.24 -3.28
CA GLU A 119 0.14 -18.05 -3.90
C GLU A 119 0.12 -18.04 -5.44
N THR A 120 -0.45 -16.99 -6.04
CA THR A 120 -0.71 -16.92 -7.48
C THR A 120 0.38 -16.10 -8.17
N SER A 121 0.80 -16.56 -9.35
CA SER A 121 1.82 -15.86 -10.14
C SER A 121 1.18 -14.68 -10.87
N LEU A 122 1.80 -13.52 -10.75
CA LEU A 122 1.35 -12.28 -11.35
C LEU A 122 2.06 -12.03 -12.67
N ARG A 123 1.33 -11.54 -13.67
CA ARG A 123 1.89 -11.00 -14.91
C ARG A 123 2.27 -9.54 -14.67
N PHE A 124 3.39 -9.09 -15.21
CA PHE A 124 3.92 -7.73 -15.02
C PHE A 124 4.75 -7.30 -16.23
N ASP A 125 5.16 -6.03 -16.27
CA ASP A 125 6.05 -5.52 -17.32
C ASP A 125 7.47 -6.07 -17.15
N THR A 126 7.85 -6.98 -18.06
CA THR A 126 9.19 -7.60 -18.07
C THR A 126 10.34 -6.61 -18.25
N ASN A 127 10.11 -5.42 -18.81
CA ASN A 127 11.15 -4.38 -18.91
C ASN A 127 11.51 -3.83 -17.53
N LEU A 128 10.54 -3.73 -16.62
CA LEU A 128 10.78 -3.30 -15.25
C LEU A 128 11.55 -4.38 -14.47
N ALA A 129 11.29 -5.66 -14.73
CA ALA A 129 12.07 -6.74 -14.13
C ALA A 129 13.53 -6.70 -14.57
N LYS A 130 13.81 -6.49 -15.86
CA LYS A 130 15.18 -6.32 -16.36
C LYS A 130 15.89 -5.11 -15.74
N GLN A 131 15.19 -4.00 -15.54
CA GLN A 131 15.76 -2.84 -14.83
C GLN A 131 16.06 -3.17 -13.37
N LEU A 132 15.19 -3.93 -12.71
CA LEU A 132 15.37 -4.37 -11.34
C LEU A 132 16.57 -5.33 -11.18
N GLU A 133 16.97 -6.07 -12.22
CA GLU A 133 18.19 -6.90 -12.18
C GLU A 133 19.48 -6.08 -12.12
N THR A 134 19.45 -4.84 -12.60
CA THR A 134 20.60 -3.92 -12.47
C THR A 134 20.75 -3.35 -11.06
N CYS A 135 19.81 -3.68 -10.17
CA CYS A 135 19.82 -3.32 -8.77
C CYS A 135 20.56 -4.38 -7.95
N GLU A 136 21.86 -4.15 -7.77
CA GLU A 136 22.70 -4.80 -6.75
C GLU A 136 22.22 -4.45 -5.34
#